data_AF-A0A1N6XFI6-F1
#
_entry.id   AF-A0A1N6XFI6-F1
#
_cell.length_a   1.000
_cell.length_b   1.000
_cell.length_c   1.000
_cell.angle_alpha   90.00
_cell.angle_beta   90.00
_cell.angle_gamma   90.00
#
_symmetry.space_group_name_H-M   'P 1'
#
loop_
_entity.id
_entity.type
_entity.pdbx_description
1 polymer ?
#
loop_
_entity_poly.entity_id
_entity_poly.type
_entity_poly.pdbx_seq_one_letter_code
_entity_poly.pdbx_strand_id
1 'polypeptide(L)'
;MSASKVKCQCCGKLMVPTVLRTRGLFVGWKYGWFFGGGKPYSSCCPFCLSEEWDGKRDIRETMLWRHIGFILAVIAFFLIFMLASQANSVVMTHYNFDFGIFGVIASFAGAIGFYKWFTK
;
A
#
# COMPACT_ATOMS: atom_id res chain seq x y z
N MET A 1 23.21 19.91 14.15
CA MET A 1 21.76 19.71 13.94
C MET A 1 21.10 19.68 15.31
N SER A 2 20.34 20.72 15.66
CA SER A 2 19.55 20.75 16.90
C SER A 2 18.49 19.65 16.81
N ALA A 3 18.62 18.60 17.63
CA ALA A 3 17.55 17.60 17.74
C ALA A 3 16.34 18.32 18.34
N SER A 4 15.34 18.61 17.49
CA SER A 4 14.08 19.21 17.91
C SER A 4 13.41 18.26 18.90
N LYS A 5 13.45 18.64 20.19
CA LYS A 5 12.76 17.89 21.24
C LYS A 5 11.26 18.10 21.04
N VAL A 6 10.51 17.01 20.94
CA VAL A 6 9.06 16.98 20.77
C VAL A 6 8.41 16.36 22.01
N LYS A 7 7.19 16.78 22.34
CA LYS A 7 6.43 16.21 23.46
C LYS A 7 5.61 15.02 22.96
N CYS A 8 5.79 13.85 23.58
CA CYS A 8 4.96 12.69 23.29
C CYS A 8 3.52 12.93 23.77
N GLN A 9 2.52 12.70 22.91
CA GLN A 9 1.12 12.84 23.27
C GLN A 9 0.59 11.70 24.15
N CYS A 10 1.23 10.52 24.11
CA CYS A 10 0.83 9.38 24.94
C CYS A 10 1.28 9.55 26.40
N CYS A 11 2.56 9.89 26.64
CA CYS A 11 3.13 9.92 27.99
C CYS A 11 3.50 11.33 28.49
N GLY A 12 3.31 12.38 27.68
CA GLY A 12 3.55 13.77 28.04
C GLY A 12 5.01 14.18 28.21
N LYS A 13 5.98 13.27 27.99
CA LYS A 13 7.42 13.54 28.17
C LYS A 13 8.03 14.19 26.94
N LEU A 14 8.98 15.10 27.16
CA LEU A 14 9.84 15.66 26.11
C LEU A 14 10.87 14.63 25.68
N MET A 15 10.98 14.39 24.38
CA MET A 15 11.81 13.33 23.82
C MET A 15 12.36 13.69 22.44
N VAL A 16 13.34 12.92 21.99
CA VAL A 16 13.72 12.82 20.57
C VAL A 16 13.20 11.45 20.10
N PRO A 17 12.36 11.38 19.05
CA PRO A 17 11.80 10.11 18.58
C PRO A 17 12.90 9.17 18.13
N THR A 18 12.82 7.90 18.53
CA THR A 18 13.75 6.88 18.08
C THR A 18 13.28 6.34 16.74
N VAL A 19 14.13 6.40 15.72
CA VAL A 19 13.79 5.92 14.37
C VAL A 19 13.82 4.39 14.34
N LEU A 20 12.69 3.80 13.97
CA LEU A 20 12.54 2.37 13.71
C LEU A 20 12.94 2.08 12.26
N ARG A 21 13.82 1.08 12.09
CA ARG A 21 14.35 0.68 10.79
C ARG A 21 13.83 -0.69 10.40
N THR A 22 13.65 -0.92 9.11
CA THR A 22 13.23 -2.23 8.60
C THR A 22 14.28 -3.29 8.96
N ARG A 23 13.80 -4.44 9.42
CA ARG A 23 14.63 -5.62 9.62
C ARG A 23 15.03 -6.16 8.25
N GLY A 24 16.32 -6.38 8.03
CA GLY A 24 16.80 -7.07 6.83
C GLY A 24 16.66 -8.58 6.98
N LEU A 25 16.67 -9.27 5.85
CA LEU A 25 16.74 -10.72 5.80
C LEU A 25 18.19 -11.14 5.68
N PHE A 26 18.63 -12.01 6.59
CA PHE A 26 19.94 -12.67 6.47
C PHE A 26 19.78 -13.89 5.56
N VAL A 27 20.35 -13.82 4.35
CA VAL A 27 20.25 -14.89 3.36
C VAL A 27 21.61 -15.57 3.24
N GLY A 28 21.76 -16.70 3.94
CA GLY A 28 22.84 -17.66 3.71
C GLY A 28 23.75 -17.90 4.91
N TRP A 29 23.71 -19.14 5.43
CA TRP A 29 24.64 -19.66 6.45
C TRP A 29 26.10 -19.76 5.97
N LYS A 30 26.35 -19.78 4.65
CA LYS A 30 27.69 -20.04 4.07
C LYS A 30 28.38 -18.80 3.47
N TYR A 31 27.63 -17.78 3.07
CA TYR A 31 28.18 -16.55 2.47
C TYR A 31 27.73 -15.25 3.15
N GLY A 32 26.78 -15.29 4.09
CA GLY A 32 26.50 -14.18 5.01
C GLY A 32 26.07 -12.86 4.38
N TRP A 33 25.11 -12.87 3.44
CA TRP A 33 24.63 -11.64 2.81
C TRP A 33 23.38 -11.12 3.54
N PHE A 34 23.44 -9.86 3.97
CA PHE A 34 22.30 -9.16 4.57
C PHE A 34 21.59 -8.32 3.51
N PHE A 35 20.36 -8.72 3.16
CA PHE A 35 19.55 -8.05 2.15
C PHE A 35 18.36 -7.31 2.78
N GLY A 36 18.14 -6.06 2.38
CA GLY A 36 16.86 -5.36 2.58
C GLY A 36 16.62 -4.69 3.95
N GLY A 37 17.64 -4.50 4.79
CA GLY A 37 17.49 -3.80 6.08
C GLY A 37 17.91 -2.33 6.07
N GLY A 38 17.47 -1.58 7.08
CA GLY A 38 18.02 -0.27 7.41
C GLY A 38 17.27 0.96 6.88
N LYS A 39 16.20 0.78 6.09
CA LYS A 39 15.34 1.90 5.70
C LYS A 39 14.51 2.36 6.90
N PRO A 40 14.46 3.68 7.23
CA PRO A 40 13.57 4.17 8.26
C PRO A 40 12.12 3.97 7.80
N TYR A 41 11.29 3.32 8.61
CA TYR A 41 9.86 3.11 8.29
C TYR A 41 8.94 3.85 9.26
N SER A 42 9.33 4.00 10.53
CA SER A 42 8.52 4.61 11.58
C SER A 42 9.41 5.22 12.65
N SER A 43 8.84 5.85 13.67
CA SER A 43 9.54 6.33 14.86
C SER A 43 8.71 6.10 16.11
N CYS A 44 9.35 5.87 17.26
CA CYS A 44 8.65 5.62 18.51
C CYS A 44 9.16 6.48 19.67
N CYS A 45 8.34 6.59 20.71
CA CYS A 45 8.71 7.22 21.96
C CYS A 45 9.66 6.30 22.77
N PRO A 46 10.84 6.77 23.22
CA PRO A 46 11.77 5.94 24.00
C PRO A 46 11.27 5.66 25.43
N PHE A 47 10.25 6.38 25.92
CA PHE A 47 9.74 6.20 27.28
C PHE A 47 8.55 5.26 27.37
N CYS A 48 7.58 5.39 26.46
CA CYS A 48 6.37 4.55 26.45
C CYS A 48 6.33 3.55 25.28
N LEU A 49 7.35 3.54 24.41
CA LEU A 49 7.47 2.65 23.25
C LEU A 49 6.31 2.75 22.23
N SER A 50 5.49 3.80 22.32
CA SER A 50 4.41 4.05 21.36
C SER A 50 4.95 4.61 20.04
N GLU A 51 4.56 4.00 18.91
CA GLU A 51 4.79 4.55 17.56
C GLU A 51 3.87 5.75 17.27
N GLU A 52 2.72 5.85 17.96
CA GLU A 52 1.70 6.89 17.77
C GLU A 52 1.97 8.14 18.62
N TRP A 53 3.24 8.43 18.87
CA TRP A 53 3.64 9.43 19.86
C TRP A 53 3.27 10.87 19.47
N ASP A 54 2.98 11.13 18.19
CA ASP A 54 2.56 12.42 17.65
C ASP A 54 1.02 12.60 17.63
N GLY A 55 0.27 11.58 18.07
CA GLY A 55 -1.19 11.60 18.13
C GLY A 55 -1.88 11.52 16.76
N LYS A 56 -1.12 11.38 15.66
CA LYS A 56 -1.68 11.23 14.33
C LYS A 56 -1.77 9.75 13.99
N ARG A 57 -2.86 9.10 14.41
CA ARG A 57 -3.24 7.83 13.78
C ARG A 57 -3.77 8.13 12.39
N ASP A 58 -2.95 7.88 11.37
CA ASP A 58 -3.48 7.86 10.02
C ASP A 58 -4.31 6.58 9.87
N ILE A 59 -5.63 6.73 9.92
CA ILE A 59 -6.59 5.61 9.88
C ILE A 59 -6.36 4.77 8.59
N ARG A 60 -5.84 5.39 7.52
CA ARG A 60 -5.52 4.72 6.25
C ARG A 60 -4.35 3.73 6.34
N GLU A 61 -3.49 3.82 7.36
CA GLU A 61 -2.39 2.87 7.59
C GLU A 61 -2.84 1.59 8.31
N THR A 62 -4.08 1.55 8.82
CA THR A 62 -4.60 0.32 9.41
C THR A 62 -4.70 -0.76 8.33
N MET A 63 -4.24 -1.98 8.67
CA MET A 63 -4.33 -3.16 7.80
C MET A 63 -5.71 -3.31 7.15
N LEU A 64 -6.77 -2.87 7.84
CA LEU A 64 -8.15 -2.91 7.39
C LEU A 64 -8.37 -2.14 6.06
N TRP A 65 -7.83 -0.93 5.91
CA TRP A 65 -7.98 -0.13 4.68
C TRP A 65 -7.30 -0.76 3.48
N ARG A 66 -6.17 -1.45 3.70
CA ARG A 66 -5.49 -2.20 2.64
C ARG A 66 -6.34 -3.37 2.14
N HIS A 67 -7.04 -4.07 3.04
CA HIS A 67 -7.94 -5.17 2.67
C HIS A 67 -9.20 -4.65 1.98
N ILE A 68 -9.80 -3.56 2.49
CA ILE A 68 -10.93 -2.89 1.84
C ILE A 68 -10.57 -2.44 0.43
N GLY A 69 -9.40 -1.82 0.25
CA GLY A 69 -8.91 -1.41 -1.06
C GLY A 69 -8.70 -2.56 -2.02
N PHE A 70 -8.21 -3.71 -1.54
CA PHE A 70 -8.07 -4.92 -2.36
C PHE A 70 -9.43 -5.46 -2.81
N ILE A 71 -10.40 -5.56 -1.89
CA ILE A 71 -11.77 -6.02 -2.21
C ILE A 71 -12.41 -5.09 -3.24
N LEU A 72 -12.31 -3.77 -3.05
CA LEU A 72 -12.83 -2.79 -4.01
C LEU A 72 -12.16 -2.89 -5.38
N ALA A 73 -10.85 -3.15 -5.43
CA ALA A 73 -10.14 -3.34 -6.70
C ALA A 73 -10.60 -4.61 -7.44
N VAL A 74 -10.87 -5.70 -6.72
CA VAL A 74 -11.44 -6.93 -7.31
C VAL A 74 -12.84 -6.66 -7.86
N ILE A 75 -13.69 -5.94 -7.11
CA ILE A 75 -15.03 -5.56 -7.58
C ILE A 75 -14.92 -4.67 -8.84
N ALA A 76 -14.04 -3.67 -8.83
CA ALA A 76 -13.80 -2.79 -9.97
C ALA A 76 -13.34 -3.58 -11.21
N PHE A 77 -12.45 -4.56 -11.04
CA PHE A 77 -12.03 -5.45 -12.12
C PHE A 77 -13.22 -6.15 -12.78
N PHE A 78 -14.11 -6.76 -11.99
CA PHE A 78 -15.29 -7.45 -12.52
C PHE A 78 -16.26 -6.50 -13.22
N LEU A 79 -16.47 -5.30 -12.69
CA LEU A 79 -17.33 -4.29 -13.32
C LEU A 79 -16.78 -3.84 -14.68
N ILE A 80 -15.48 -3.55 -14.76
CA ILE A 80 -14.84 -3.15 -16.02
C ILE A 80 -14.84 -4.30 -17.01
N PHE A 81 -14.58 -5.53 -16.56
CA PHE A 81 -14.62 -6.71 -17.41
C PHE A 81 -16.01 -6.99 -17.98
N MET A 82 -17.07 -6.86 -17.18
CA MET A 82 -18.45 -7.00 -17.64
C MET A 82 -18.83 -5.91 -18.66
N LEU A 83 -18.37 -4.68 -18.45
CA LEU A 83 -18.59 -3.59 -19.40
C LEU A 83 -17.84 -3.86 -20.72
N ALA A 84 -16.59 -4.31 -20.63
CA ALA A 84 -15.77 -4.64 -21.80
C ALA A 84 -16.35 -5.81 -22.59
N SER A 85 -16.91 -6.82 -21.93
CA SER A 85 -17.53 -7.97 -22.61
C SER A 85 -18.81 -7.59 -23.36
N GLN A 86 -19.64 -6.71 -22.77
CA GLN A 86 -20.81 -6.15 -23.45
C GLN A 86 -20.41 -5.24 -24.63
N ALA A 87 -19.38 -4.42 -24.46
CA ALA A 87 -18.86 -3.61 -25.57
C ALA A 87 -18.35 -4.51 -26.71
N ASN A 88 -17.65 -5.60 -26.38
CA ASN A 88 -17.12 -6.54 -27.36
C ASN A 88 -18.22 -7.23 -28.17
N SER A 89 -19.34 -7.63 -27.54
CA SER A 89 -20.44 -8.27 -28.28
C SER A 89 -21.09 -7.31 -29.30
N VAL A 90 -21.25 -6.03 -28.94
CA VAL A 90 -21.77 -5.00 -29.85
C VAL A 90 -20.81 -4.77 -31.01
N VAL A 91 -19.52 -4.61 -30.72
CA VAL A 91 -18.50 -4.38 -31.75
C VAL A 91 -18.38 -5.57 -32.70
N MET A 92 -18.39 -6.80 -32.18
CA MET A 92 -18.38 -8.02 -32.99
C MET A 92 -19.55 -8.06 -33.98
N THR A 93 -20.74 -7.64 -33.53
CA THR A 93 -21.95 -7.64 -34.36
C THR A 93 -21.86 -6.62 -35.52
N HIS A 94 -21.21 -5.48 -35.30
CA HIS A 94 -21.13 -4.41 -36.31
C HIS A 94 -19.87 -4.45 -37.18
N TYR A 95 -18.75 -4.94 -36.66
CA TYR A 95 -17.43 -4.81 -37.27
C TYR A 95 -16.68 -6.13 -37.45
N ASN A 96 -17.21 -7.28 -37.00
CA ASN A 96 -16.53 -8.58 -37.02
C ASN A 96 -15.11 -8.55 -36.41
N PHE A 97 -14.89 -7.68 -35.41
CA PHE A 97 -13.59 -7.46 -34.78
C PHE A 97 -13.64 -7.78 -33.29
N ASP A 98 -12.75 -8.65 -32.82
CA ASP A 98 -12.71 -9.15 -31.44
C ASP A 98 -11.64 -8.42 -30.61
N PHE A 99 -12.06 -7.81 -29.50
CA PHE A 99 -11.19 -7.16 -28.52
C PHE A 99 -10.78 -8.07 -27.35
N GLY A 100 -11.04 -9.38 -27.42
CA GLY A 100 -10.89 -10.35 -26.31
C GLY A 100 -9.72 -10.10 -25.33
N ILE A 101 -8.47 -10.16 -25.81
CA ILE A 101 -7.28 -9.98 -24.96
C ILE A 101 -7.12 -8.53 -24.48
N PHE A 102 -7.45 -7.54 -25.33
CA PHE A 102 -7.35 -6.13 -24.99
C PHE A 102 -8.32 -5.73 -23.87
N GLY A 103 -9.53 -6.31 -23.86
CA GLY A 103 -10.51 -6.11 -22.79
C GLY A 103 -9.99 -6.59 -21.43
N VAL A 104 -9.34 -7.75 -21.39
CA VAL A 104 -8.75 -8.29 -20.14
C VAL A 104 -7.61 -7.41 -19.65
N ILE A 105 -6.70 -7.00 -20.54
CA ILE A 105 -5.57 -6.15 -20.18
C ILE A 105 -6.05 -4.79 -19.67
N ALA A 106 -7.05 -4.19 -20.32
CA ALA A 106 -7.65 -2.94 -19.89
C ALA A 106 -8.29 -3.04 -18.49
N SER A 107 -9.00 -4.14 -18.21
CA SER A 107 -9.57 -4.40 -16.89
C SER A 107 -8.51 -4.54 -15.79
N PHE A 108 -7.41 -5.27 -16.07
CA PHE A 108 -6.29 -5.38 -15.13
C PHE A 108 -5.61 -4.02 -14.89
N ALA A 109 -5.33 -3.27 -15.95
CA ALA A 109 -4.73 -1.95 -15.85
C ALA A 109 -5.62 -0.98 -15.05
N GLY A 110 -6.93 -0.99 -15.32
CA GLY A 110 -7.92 -0.17 -14.61
C GLY A 110 -8.01 -0.53 -13.13
N ALA A 111 -8.05 -1.82 -12.78
CA ALA A 111 -8.10 -2.27 -11.39
C ALA A 111 -6.82 -1.90 -10.62
N ILE A 112 -5.65 -2.05 -11.23
CA ILE A 112 -4.36 -1.66 -10.61
C ILE A 112 -4.29 -0.14 -10.43
N GLY A 113 -4.73 0.64 -11.43
CA GLY A 113 -4.80 2.10 -11.34
C GLY A 113 -5.73 2.56 -10.20
N PHE A 114 -6.92 1.97 -10.12
CA PHE A 114 -7.88 2.24 -9.05
C PHE A 114 -7.32 1.89 -7.67
N TYR A 115 -6.72 0.70 -7.52
CA TYR A 115 -6.11 0.27 -6.25
C TYR A 115 -5.03 1.25 -5.78
N LYS A 116 -4.15 1.67 -6.69
CA LYS A 116 -3.08 2.64 -6.39
C LYS A 116 -3.64 4.01 -5.99
N TRP A 117 -4.70 4.47 -6.65
CA TRP A 117 -5.36 5.72 -6.29
C TRP A 117 -6.04 5.63 -4.91
N PHE A 118 -6.71 4.51 -4.62
CA PHE A 118 -7.44 4.32 -3.36
C PHE A 118 -6.50 4.17 -2.15
N THR A 119 -5.34 3.53 -2.32
CA THR A 119 -4.38 3.24 -1.23
C THR A 119 -3.31 4.30 -1.03
N LYS A 120 -3.22 5.32 -1.90
CA LYS A 120 -2.30 6.45 -1.80
C LYS A 120 -2.93 7.60 -1.03
#